data_AF-A0A9E1KPV2-F1
#
_entry.id   AF-A0A9E1KPV2-F1
#
_cell.length_a   1.000
_cell.length_b   1.000
_cell.length_c   1.000
_cell.angle_alpha   90.00
_cell.angle_beta   90.00
_cell.angle_gamma   90.00
#
_symmetry.space_group_name_H-M   'P 1'
#
loop_
_entity.id
_entity.type
_entity.pdbx_description
1 polymer ?
#
loop_
_entity_poly.entity_id
_entity_poly.type
_entity_poly.pdbx_seq_one_letter_code
_entity_poly.pdbx_strand_id
1 'polypeptide(L)'
;DLGSDLPALRAVGYRQLWDHLAGEYSLDQAIEKGTAATRQLAKRQLTWLRKWTDLQWIYTDREGNVVEKGRSDGDWACTGSKPLDVALKYLGLNPM
;
A
#
# COMPACT_ATOMS: atom_id res chain seq x y z
N ASP A 1 30.65 -8.98 -2.24
CA ASP A 1 29.98 -10.14 -1.66
C ASP A 1 28.56 -9.74 -1.27
N LEU A 2 27.54 -10.30 -1.92
CA LEU A 2 26.14 -9.93 -1.72
C LEU A 2 25.50 -10.96 -0.79
N GLY A 3 25.73 -10.81 0.53
CA GLY A 3 25.17 -11.70 1.53
C GLY A 3 23.67 -11.45 1.75
N SER A 4 22.91 -12.51 1.98
CA SER A 4 21.46 -12.50 2.32
C SER A 4 21.08 -11.67 3.54
N ASP A 5 22.06 -11.17 4.29
CA ASP A 5 21.88 -10.35 5.48
C ASP A 5 21.77 -8.84 5.19
N LEU A 6 21.93 -8.44 3.92
CA LEU A 6 21.76 -7.06 3.50
C LEU A 6 20.29 -6.62 3.66
N PRO A 7 20.02 -5.41 4.20
CA PRO A 7 18.66 -4.89 4.35
C PRO A 7 17.87 -4.84 3.03
N ALA A 8 18.57 -4.61 1.92
CA ALA A 8 18.00 -4.60 0.57
C ALA A 8 17.39 -5.96 0.17
N LEU A 9 18.00 -7.07 0.59
CA LEU A 9 17.50 -8.42 0.32
C LEU A 9 16.30 -8.81 1.21
N ARG A 10 16.05 -8.06 2.29
CA ARG A 10 14.85 -8.22 3.14
C ARG A 10 13.64 -7.47 2.63
N ALA A 11 13.76 -6.72 1.53
CA ALA A 11 12.61 -6.11 0.88
C ALA A 11 11.60 -7.20 0.45
N VAL A 12 10.31 -6.88 0.58
CA VAL A 12 9.23 -7.79 0.20
C VAL A 12 9.34 -8.12 -1.29
N GLY A 13 9.31 -9.40 -1.65
CA GLY A 13 9.45 -9.91 -3.02
C GLY A 13 10.88 -10.30 -3.38
N TYR A 14 11.89 -9.52 -2.96
CA TYR A 14 13.29 -9.79 -3.29
C TYR A 14 13.80 -11.09 -2.67
N ARG A 15 13.46 -11.35 -1.41
CA ARG A 15 13.84 -12.60 -0.74
C ARG A 15 13.25 -13.83 -1.43
N GLN A 16 11.97 -13.76 -1.82
CA GLN A 16 11.30 -14.89 -2.46
C GLN A 16 11.88 -15.18 -3.85
N LEU A 17 12.26 -14.13 -4.58
CA LEU A 17 12.94 -14.29 -5.88
C LEU A 17 14.36 -14.83 -5.70
N TRP A 18 15.07 -14.39 -4.66
CA TRP A 18 16.41 -14.88 -4.33
C TRP A 18 16.41 -16.38 -3.99
N ASP A 19 15.45 -16.82 -3.17
CA ASP A 19 15.28 -18.24 -2.83
C ASP A 19 14.95 -19.08 -4.08
N HIS A 20 14.23 -18.52 -5.07
CA HIS A 20 14.03 -19.16 -6.37
C HIS A 20 15.32 -19.28 -7.17
N LEU A 21 16.13 -18.22 -7.22
CA LEU A 21 17.45 -18.23 -7.90
C LEU A 21 18.44 -19.19 -7.23
N ALA A 22 18.30 -19.42 -5.92
CA ALA A 22 19.05 -20.42 -5.17
C ALA A 22 18.57 -21.87 -5.40
N GLY A 23 17.46 -22.06 -6.13
CA GLY A 23 16.88 -23.37 -6.43
C GLY A 23 16.02 -23.96 -5.30
N GLU A 24 15.69 -23.18 -4.26
CA GLU A 24 14.91 -23.68 -3.12
C GLU A 24 13.41 -23.77 -3.42
N TYR A 25 12.88 -22.91 -4.32
CA TYR A 25 11.47 -22.88 -4.71
C TYR A 25 11.28 -22.76 -6.22
N SER A 26 10.12 -23.20 -6.71
CA SER A 26 9.69 -22.87 -8.07
C SER A 26 9.29 -21.39 -8.17
N LEU A 27 9.27 -20.85 -9.38
CA LEU A 27 8.88 -19.47 -9.63
C LEU A 27 7.45 -19.18 -9.13
N ASP A 28 6.52 -20.11 -9.35
CA ASP A 28 5.12 -19.98 -8.91
C ASP A 28 5.02 -19.89 -7.38
N GLN A 29 5.79 -20.72 -6.66
CA GLN A 29 5.85 -20.67 -5.20
C GLN A 29 6.44 -19.35 -4.69
N ALA A 30 7.45 -18.81 -5.38
CA ALA A 30 8.03 -17.52 -5.06
C ALA A 30 7.02 -16.38 -5.25
N ILE A 31 6.24 -16.40 -6.33
CA ILE A 31 5.18 -15.41 -6.62
C ILE A 31 4.08 -15.46 -5.56
N GLU A 32 3.61 -16.66 -5.19
CA GLU A 32 2.57 -16.83 -4.18
C GLU A 32 3.04 -16.28 -2.82
N LYS A 33 4.25 -16.66 -2.40
CA LYS A 33 4.86 -16.18 -1.15
C LYS A 33 5.11 -14.68 -1.17
N GLY A 34 5.57 -14.13 -2.28
CA GLY A 34 5.79 -12.69 -2.45
C GLY A 34 4.49 -11.92 -2.30
N THR A 35 3.42 -12.39 -2.96
CA THR A 35 2.08 -11.78 -2.85
C THR A 35 1.53 -11.85 -1.42
N ALA A 36 1.70 -12.98 -0.73
CA ALA A 36 1.30 -13.13 0.66
C ALA A 36 2.06 -12.17 1.59
N ALA A 37 3.38 -12.03 1.39
CA ALA A 37 4.21 -11.10 2.14
C ALA A 37 3.78 -9.64 1.93
N THR A 38 3.44 -9.24 0.69
CA THR A 38 2.92 -7.89 0.38
C THR A 38 1.58 -7.62 1.08
N ARG A 39 0.66 -8.58 1.10
CA ARG A 39 -0.61 -8.45 1.85
C ARG A 39 -0.38 -8.29 3.35
N GLN A 40 0.56 -9.03 3.92
CA GLN A 40 0.91 -8.92 5.34
C GLN A 40 1.52 -7.55 5.66
N LEU A 41 2.40 -7.03 4.79
CA LEU A 41 2.96 -5.69 4.92
C LEU A 41 1.84 -4.63 4.89
N ALA A 42 0.97 -4.67 3.88
CA ALA A 42 -0.15 -3.76 3.76
C ALA A 42 -1.10 -3.84 4.97
N LYS A 43 -1.41 -5.05 5.46
CA LYS A 43 -2.21 -5.24 6.68
C LYS A 43 -1.55 -4.61 7.90
N ARG A 44 -0.24 -4.74 8.06
CA ARG A 44 0.51 -4.09 9.15
C ARG A 44 0.45 -2.57 9.01
N GLN A 45 0.73 -2.02 7.83
CA GLN A 45 0.62 -0.59 7.55
C GLN A 45 -0.77 -0.05 7.91
N LEU A 46 -1.84 -0.70 7.47
CA LEU A 46 -3.21 -0.33 7.80
C LEU A 46 -3.50 -0.43 9.31
N THR A 47 -2.95 -1.44 9.98
CA THR A 47 -3.10 -1.61 11.43
C THR A 47 -2.45 -0.46 12.20
N TRP A 48 -1.27 -0.01 11.74
CA TRP A 48 -0.59 1.17 12.29
C TRP A 48 -1.41 2.45 12.03
N LEU A 49 -1.84 2.67 10.79
CA LEU A 49 -2.66 3.83 10.41
C LEU A 49 -3.97 3.93 11.20
N ARG A 50 -4.63 2.79 11.47
CA ARG A 50 -5.86 2.75 12.29
C ARG A 50 -5.67 3.23 13.73
N LYS A 51 -4.46 3.14 14.28
CA LYS A 51 -4.15 3.59 15.64
C LYS A 51 -3.65 5.04 15.68
N TRP A 52 -3.44 5.67 14.52
CA TRP A 52 -2.95 7.03 14.44
C TRP A 52 -4.10 8.02 14.66
N THR A 53 -3.98 8.84 15.71
CA THR A 53 -4.92 9.94 15.98
C THR A 53 -4.76 11.04 14.94
N ASP A 54 -5.85 11.73 14.61
CA ASP A 54 -5.87 12.86 13.65
C ASP A 54 -5.47 12.52 12.21
N LEU A 55 -5.48 11.24 11.84
CA LEU A 55 -5.23 10.80 10.47
C LEU A 55 -6.41 11.12 9.54
N GLN A 56 -6.12 11.85 8.47
CA GLN A 56 -7.08 12.13 7.40
C GLN A 56 -6.97 11.09 6.30
N TRP A 57 -8.03 10.31 6.08
CA TRP A 57 -8.07 9.26 5.07
C TRP A 57 -8.37 9.84 3.69
N ILE A 58 -7.56 9.46 2.70
CA ILE A 58 -7.76 9.77 1.28
C ILE A 58 -8.07 8.45 0.57
N TYR A 59 -9.18 8.40 -0.14
CA TYR A 59 -9.59 7.23 -0.93
C TYR A 59 -9.35 7.51 -2.40
N THR A 60 -8.93 6.48 -3.15
CA THR A 60 -8.75 6.56 -4.60
C THR A 60 -9.59 5.51 -5.31
N ASP A 61 -10.08 5.83 -6.50
CA ASP A 61 -10.72 4.87 -7.39
C ASP A 61 -9.67 3.96 -8.09
N ARG A 62 -10.15 3.09 -8.99
CA ARG A 62 -9.30 2.19 -9.77
C ARG A 62 -8.36 2.93 -10.74
N GLU A 63 -8.73 4.14 -11.15
CA GLU A 63 -7.97 4.97 -12.09
C GLU A 63 -6.95 5.88 -11.36
N GLY A 64 -7.01 5.93 -10.03
CA GLY A 64 -6.14 6.74 -9.19
C GLY A 64 -6.69 8.13 -8.87
N ASN A 65 -7.94 8.42 -9.22
CA ASN A 65 -8.58 9.67 -8.85
C ASN A 65 -9.02 9.63 -7.38
N VAL A 66 -8.89 10.75 -6.67
CA VAL A 66 -9.33 10.85 -5.28
C VAL A 66 -10.85 10.94 -5.22
N VAL A 67 -11.45 10.14 -4.35
CA VAL A 67 -12.89 10.06 -4.15
C VAL A 67 -13.23 10.64 -2.78
N GLU A 68 -14.22 11.54 -2.74
CA GLU A 68 -14.77 12.01 -1.47
C GLU A 68 -15.51 10.88 -0.75
N LYS A 69 -15.47 10.86 0.58
CA LYS A 69 -16.09 9.82 1.39
C LYS A 69 -17.62 9.89 1.27
N GLY A 70 -18.18 9.23 0.25
CA GLY A 70 -19.60 8.98 0.11
C GLY A 70 -20.09 8.12 1.27
N ARG A 71 -20.82 8.73 2.19
CA ARG A 71 -21.44 8.08 3.34
C ARG A 71 -22.77 7.44 2.90
N SER A 72 -22.72 6.21 2.38
CA SER A 72 -23.73 5.14 2.52
C SER A 72 -23.55 4.09 1.43
N ASP A 73 -23.72 2.82 1.80
CA ASP A 73 -23.82 1.69 0.88
C ASP A 73 -24.73 2.03 -0.30
N GLY A 74 -24.19 2.03 -1.53
CA GLY A 74 -25.03 1.88 -2.73
C GLY A 74 -24.82 2.82 -3.92
N ASP A 75 -24.06 3.92 -3.84
CA ASP A 75 -23.92 4.82 -5.00
C ASP A 75 -22.46 5.18 -5.30
N TRP A 76 -21.95 4.66 -6.43
CA TRP A 76 -20.60 4.85 -6.95
C TRP A 76 -20.45 6.13 -7.80
N ALA A 77 -21.32 7.14 -7.65
CA ALA A 77 -21.34 8.30 -8.53
C ALA A 77 -19.99 9.06 -8.53
N CYS A 78 -19.25 8.92 -9.64
CA CYS A 78 -17.96 9.52 -9.91
C CYS A 78 -18.06 11.05 -9.90
N THR A 79 -17.84 11.67 -8.74
CA THR A 79 -17.70 13.13 -8.64
C THR A 79 -16.22 13.43 -8.50
N GLY A 80 -15.57 13.65 -9.64
CA GLY A 80 -14.13 13.87 -9.75
C GLY A 80 -13.72 15.23 -9.19
N SER A 81 -13.17 15.23 -7.98
CA SER A 81 -12.25 16.27 -7.54
C SER A 81 -10.83 15.82 -7.85
N LYS A 82 -10.01 16.71 -8.44
CA LYS A 82 -8.63 16.35 -8.81
C LYS A 82 -7.83 16.00 -7.55
N PRO A 83 -7.00 14.93 -7.58
CA PRO A 83 -6.19 14.50 -6.42
C PRO A 83 -5.35 15.60 -5.78
N LEU A 84 -4.81 16.51 -6.60
CA LEU A 84 -3.93 17.59 -6.16
C LEU A 84 -4.68 18.62 -5.31
N ASP A 85 -5.93 18.93 -5.64
CA ASP A 85 -6.72 19.95 -4.94
C ASP A 85 -7.09 19.48 -3.52
N VAL A 86 -7.37 18.19 -3.36
CA VAL A 86 -7.59 17.57 -2.04
C VAL A 86 -6.32 17.62 -1.21
N ALA A 87 -5.18 17.22 -1.79
CA ALA A 87 -3.90 17.24 -1.09
C ALA A 87 -3.45 18.68 -0.70
N LEU A 88 -3.63 19.65 -1.59
CA LEU A 88 -3.32 21.06 -1.33
C LEU A 88 -4.21 21.67 -0.24
N LYS A 89 -5.50 21.30 -0.20
CA LYS A 89 -6.42 21.71 0.88
C LYS A 89 -5.96 21.22 2.26
N TYR A 90 -5.40 20.00 2.34
CA TYR A 90 -4.86 19.46 3.59
C TYR A 90 -3.54 20.11 4.01
N LEU A 91 -2.69 20.52 3.07
CA LEU A 91 -1.44 21.25 3.39
C LEU A 91 -1.68 22.72 3.75
N GLY A 92 -2.81 23.29 3.34
CA GLY A 92 -3.18 24.69 3.61
C GLY A 92 -4.07 24.89 4.86
N LEU A 93 -4.60 23.82 5.44
CA LEU A 93 -5.34 23.87 6.70
C LEU A 93 -4.45 23.23 7.77
N ASN A 94 -3.82 24.05 8.62
CA ASN A 94 -3.29 23.61 9.90
C ASN A 94 -4.48 23.40 10.86
N PRO A 95 -4.85 22.16 11.24
CA PRO A 95 -5.71 21.94 12.38
C PRO A 95 -4.80 21.77 13.60
N MET A 96 -4.54 22.88 14.29
CA MET A 96 -4.39 22.82 15.75
C MET A 96 -5.79 22.60 16.34
#